data_AF-A0A7S1HAD7-F1
#
_entry.id   AF-A0A7S1HAD7-F1
#
_cell.length_a   1.000
_cell.length_b   1.000
_cell.length_c   1.000
_cell.angle_alpha   90.00
_cell.angle_beta   90.00
_cell.angle_gamma   90.00
#
_symmetry.space_group_name_H-M   'P 1'
#
loop_
_entity.id
_entity.type
_entity.pdbx_description
1 polymer ?
#
loop_
_entity_poly.entity_id
_entity_poly.type
_entity_poly.pdbx_seq_one_letter_code
_entity_poly.pdbx_strand_id
1 'polypeptide(L)'
;GKGQEDGIDAWQAACTACVLVSVKSCEIQRKVRDVVNVAYSTSQPSLPPLEVGGAFWRLRDRVIDSEHRLLKQMGFAIKPDLPFSRLLNYLRSLSASPQLAAAAHSLLVESFNDPLLLQHSPSAVAVSCISLASSMLDATLPPGCGGREWHDVLGVSAEEVESISHSLIDIVERARST
;
A
#
# COMPACT_ATOMS: atom_id res chain seq x y z
N GLY A 1 23.72 -6.43 34.44
CA GLY A 1 24.16 -5.13 33.90
C GLY A 1 24.74 -5.34 32.52
N LYS A 2 24.27 -4.54 31.56
CA LYS A 2 24.63 -4.50 30.12
C LYS A 2 24.15 -5.69 29.28
N GLY A 3 23.27 -5.41 28.31
CA GLY A 3 22.94 -6.36 27.24
C GLY A 3 21.59 -6.24 26.53
N GLN A 4 20.68 -5.35 26.96
CA GLN A 4 19.33 -5.26 26.37
C GLN A 4 18.96 -3.81 25.98
N GLU A 5 19.90 -3.05 25.41
CA GLU A 5 19.63 -1.70 24.88
C GLU A 5 19.84 -1.58 23.35
N ASP A 6 20.14 -2.70 22.68
CA ASP A 6 20.24 -2.81 21.23
C ASP A 6 19.10 -3.70 20.74
N GLY A 7 18.26 -3.33 19.80
CA GLY A 7 18.13 -2.07 19.11
C GLY A 7 16.80 -2.13 18.40
N ILE A 8 16.15 -0.97 18.26
CA ILE A 8 15.11 -0.87 17.22
C ILE A 8 15.80 -1.19 15.90
N ASP A 9 15.29 -2.22 15.25
CA ASP A 9 15.88 -2.75 14.04
C ASP A 9 15.90 -1.66 12.97
N ALA A 10 16.88 -1.71 12.08
CA ALA A 10 17.00 -0.74 11.01
C ALA A 10 15.72 -0.65 10.16
N TRP A 11 15.01 -1.76 9.97
CA TRP A 11 13.75 -1.80 9.24
C TRP A 11 12.61 -1.09 9.99
N GLN A 12 12.54 -1.19 11.33
CA GLN A 12 11.52 -0.49 12.12
C GLN A 12 11.68 1.03 12.03
N ALA A 13 12.92 1.52 12.06
CA ALA A 13 13.23 2.93 11.86
C ALA A 13 12.82 3.39 10.44
N ALA A 14 13.05 2.57 9.42
CA ALA A 14 12.61 2.84 8.06
C ALA A 14 11.08 2.87 7.93
N CYS A 15 10.35 1.90 8.50
CA CYS A 15 8.88 1.89 8.51
C CYS A 15 8.31 3.14 9.20
N THR A 16 8.88 3.53 10.34
CA THR A 16 8.47 4.73 11.08
C THR A 16 8.74 6.00 10.26
N ALA A 17 9.88 6.05 9.57
CA ALA A 17 10.20 7.14 8.64
C ALA A 17 9.21 7.21 7.47
N CYS A 18 8.80 6.08 6.88
CA CYS A 18 7.77 6.05 5.85
C CYS A 18 6.45 6.65 6.35
N VAL A 19 6.02 6.29 7.56
CA VAL A 19 4.80 6.85 8.17
C VAL A 19 4.92 8.36 8.35
N LEU A 20 6.06 8.86 8.86
CA LEU A 20 6.29 10.31 9.01
C LEU A 20 6.23 11.06 7.69
N VAL A 21 6.86 10.51 6.65
CA VAL A 21 6.87 11.10 5.31
C VAL A 21 5.46 11.12 4.73
N SER A 22 4.70 10.02 4.85
CA SER A 22 3.30 9.95 4.39
C SER A 22 2.41 10.97 5.10
N VAL A 23 2.56 11.12 6.42
CA VAL A 23 1.82 12.11 7.21
C VAL A 23 2.10 13.53 6.73
N LYS A 24 3.38 13.86 6.48
CA LYS A 24 3.79 15.15 5.91
C LYS A 24 3.21 15.36 4.50
N SER A 25 3.22 14.33 3.66
CA SER A 25 2.69 14.41 2.30
C SER A 25 1.18 14.56 2.21
N CYS A 26 0.44 13.98 3.16
CA CYS A 26 -1.02 14.09 3.23
C CYS A 26 -1.49 15.38 3.91
N GLU A 27 -0.58 16.29 4.24
CA GLU A 27 -0.84 17.54 5.00
C GLU A 27 -1.50 17.29 6.38
N ILE A 28 -1.35 16.08 6.91
CA ILE A 28 -1.83 15.73 8.25
C ILE A 28 -0.70 16.08 9.22
N GLN A 29 -0.95 16.98 10.17
CA GLN A 29 0.09 17.30 11.17
C GLN A 29 0.11 16.24 12.29
N ARG A 30 1.24 15.54 12.45
CA ARG A 30 1.54 14.72 13.64
C ARG A 30 2.93 15.07 14.18
N LYS A 31 3.06 15.09 15.50
CA LYS A 31 4.36 15.32 16.13
C LYS A 31 5.23 14.07 15.97
N VAL A 32 6.51 14.26 15.66
CA VAL A 32 7.48 13.16 15.54
C VAL A 32 7.50 12.30 16.80
N ARG A 33 7.39 12.93 17.98
CA ARG A 33 7.30 12.24 19.28
C ARG A 33 6.16 11.22 19.33
N ASP A 34 4.98 11.58 18.85
CA ASP A 34 3.80 10.72 18.93
C ASP A 34 3.98 9.50 18.03
N VAL A 35 4.50 9.70 16.81
CA VAL A 35 4.76 8.62 15.85
C VAL A 35 5.85 7.67 16.36
N VAL A 36 6.93 8.21 16.92
CA VAL A 36 8.02 7.41 17.52
C VAL A 36 7.53 6.60 18.72
N ASN A 37 6.70 7.20 19.58
CA ASN A 37 6.13 6.51 20.74
C ASN A 37 5.19 5.37 20.34
N VAL A 38 4.35 5.59 19.32
CA VAL A 38 3.47 4.54 18.78
C VAL A 38 4.30 3.42 18.16
N ALA A 39 5.28 3.75 17.31
CA ALA A 39 6.15 2.75 16.70
C ALA A 39 6.90 1.91 17.73
N TYR A 40 7.38 2.53 18.81
CA TYR A 40 8.00 1.85 19.94
C TYR A 40 7.00 0.91 20.63
N SER A 41 5.81 1.40 20.96
CA SER A 41 4.77 0.62 21.65
C SER A 41 4.28 -0.56 20.81
N THR A 42 4.19 -0.43 19.49
CA THR A 42 3.81 -1.52 18.58
C THR A 42 4.90 -2.57 18.47
N SER A 43 6.17 -2.15 18.49
CA SER A 43 7.32 -3.07 18.39
C SER A 43 7.60 -3.80 19.70
N GLN A 44 7.35 -3.16 20.83
CA GLN A 44 7.67 -3.66 22.17
C GLN A 44 6.46 -3.51 23.10
N PRO A 45 5.37 -4.27 22.86
CA PRO A 45 4.12 -4.13 23.61
C PRO A 45 4.23 -4.53 25.09
N SER A 46 5.25 -5.31 25.45
CA SER A 46 5.50 -5.75 26.84
C SER A 46 6.29 -4.74 27.67
N LEU A 47 6.85 -3.69 27.06
CA LEU A 47 7.67 -2.69 27.74
C LEU A 47 6.85 -1.45 28.11
N PRO A 48 7.26 -0.73 29.19
CA PRO A 48 6.64 0.54 29.52
C PRO A 48 6.84 1.57 28.40
N PRO A 49 5.96 2.59 28.30
CA PRO A 49 6.11 3.68 27.36
C PRO A 49 7.49 4.32 27.44
N LEU A 50 8.04 4.69 26.29
CA LEU A 50 9.38 5.26 26.20
C LEU A 50 9.46 6.59 26.96
N GLU A 51 10.27 6.62 28.01
CA GLU A 51 10.54 7.85 28.75
C GLU A 51 11.33 8.84 27.90
N VAL A 52 11.11 10.15 28.14
CA VAL A 52 11.86 11.21 27.47
C VAL A 52 13.27 11.26 28.05
N GLY A 53 14.15 10.44 27.50
CA GLY A 53 15.54 10.32 27.91
C GLY A 53 16.47 10.05 26.72
N GLY A 54 17.71 9.65 27.01
CA GLY A 54 18.72 9.40 25.97
C GLY A 54 18.28 8.37 24.91
N ALA A 55 17.55 7.33 25.32
CA ALA A 55 17.03 6.31 24.41
C ALA A 55 16.01 6.88 23.41
N PHE A 56 15.09 7.74 23.87
CA PHE A 56 14.15 8.45 23.00
C PHE A 56 14.85 9.32 21.97
N TRP A 57 15.81 10.14 22.40
CA TRP A 57 16.53 11.02 21.48
C TRP A 57 17.31 10.23 20.42
N ARG A 58 18.01 9.17 20.82
CA ARG A 58 18.70 8.27 19.88
C ARG A 58 17.76 7.67 18.84
N LEU A 59 16.61 7.16 19.27
CA LEU A 59 15.61 6.58 18.37
C LEU A 59 15.06 7.62 17.41
N ARG A 60 14.67 8.78 17.94
CA ARG A 60 14.17 9.90 17.15
C ARG A 60 15.18 10.31 16.07
N ASP A 61 16.45 10.45 16.44
CA ASP A 61 17.50 10.87 15.51
C ASP A 61 17.72 9.82 14.42
N ARG A 62 17.69 8.51 14.75
CA ARG A 62 17.73 7.42 13.75
C ARG A 62 16.54 7.45 12.78
N VAL A 63 15.34 7.76 13.28
CA VAL A 63 14.14 7.87 12.45
C VAL A 63 14.24 9.09 11.51
N ILE A 64 14.73 10.23 12.00
CA ILE A 64 14.96 11.43 11.18
C ILE A 64 16.02 11.18 10.11
N ASP A 65 17.12 10.50 10.46
CA ASP A 65 18.15 10.13 9.49
C ASP A 65 17.62 9.17 8.42
N SER A 66 16.76 8.22 8.81
CA SER A 66 16.11 7.29 7.90
C SER A 66 15.12 8.03 6.98
N GLU A 67 14.38 9.01 7.51
CA GLU A 67 13.52 9.89 6.72
C GLU A 67 14.33 10.67 5.66
N HIS A 68 15.44 11.29 6.04
CA HIS A 68 16.30 12.00 5.09
C HIS A 68 16.85 11.08 4.00
N ARG A 69 17.22 9.84 4.35
CA ARG A 69 17.66 8.84 3.37
C ARG A 69 16.52 8.46 2.42
N LEU A 70 15.33 8.17 2.96
CA LEU A 70 14.15 7.82 2.18
C LEU A 70 13.79 8.92 1.16
N LEU A 71 13.74 10.18 1.60
CA LEU A 71 13.43 11.33 0.74
C LEU A 71 14.46 11.50 -0.39
N LYS A 72 15.75 11.33 -0.08
CA LYS A 72 16.82 11.38 -1.09
C LYS A 72 16.70 10.25 -2.11
N GLN A 73 16.40 9.03 -1.67
CA GLN A 73 16.24 7.88 -2.55
C GLN A 73 15.03 8.04 -3.49
N MET A 74 13.93 8.62 -2.99
CA MET A 74 12.74 8.91 -3.81
C MET A 74 12.88 10.17 -4.69
N GLY A 75 14.01 10.87 -4.65
CA GLY A 75 14.19 12.13 -5.37
C GLY A 75 13.18 13.22 -4.96
N PHE A 76 12.69 13.18 -3.72
CA PHE A 76 11.64 14.06 -3.19
C PHE A 76 10.29 13.98 -3.95
N ALA A 77 10.06 12.90 -4.71
CA ALA A 77 8.75 12.59 -5.28
C ALA A 77 7.86 11.88 -4.24
N ILE A 78 7.23 12.67 -3.36
CA ILE A 78 6.51 12.13 -2.18
C ILE A 78 5.03 11.89 -2.47
N LYS A 79 4.52 12.30 -3.63
CA LYS A 79 3.11 12.13 -4.00
C LYS A 79 2.95 10.93 -4.96
N PRO A 80 2.75 9.70 -4.45
CA PRO A 80 2.48 8.55 -5.31
C PRO A 80 1.11 8.70 -5.97
N ASP A 81 1.01 8.25 -7.21
CA ASP A 81 -0.27 8.06 -7.86
C ASP A 81 -0.85 6.70 -7.44
N LEU A 82 -1.93 6.73 -6.65
CA LEU A 82 -2.52 5.53 -6.07
C LEU A 82 -3.67 5.00 -6.95
N PRO A 83 -3.77 3.68 -7.15
CA PRO A 83 -4.80 3.06 -7.99
C PRO A 83 -6.23 3.24 -7.45
N PHE A 84 -6.41 3.58 -6.17
CA PHE A 84 -7.72 3.71 -5.53
C PHE A 84 -8.66 4.69 -6.25
N SER A 85 -8.15 5.86 -6.67
CA SER A 85 -8.99 6.83 -7.39
C SER A 85 -9.46 6.27 -8.74
N ARG A 86 -8.56 5.58 -9.45
CA ARG A 86 -8.85 4.96 -10.74
C ARG A 86 -9.85 3.81 -10.60
N LEU A 87 -9.65 2.94 -9.60
CA LEU A 87 -10.56 1.85 -9.27
C LEU A 87 -11.99 2.36 -9.03
N LEU A 88 -12.16 3.37 -8.17
CA LEU A 88 -13.47 3.93 -7.86
C LEU A 88 -14.14 4.55 -9.09
N ASN A 89 -13.38 5.24 -9.93
CA ASN A 89 -13.90 5.81 -11.17
C ASN A 89 -14.38 4.71 -12.12
N TYR A 90 -13.61 3.63 -12.29
CA TYR A 90 -13.97 2.51 -13.15
C TYR A 90 -15.20 1.74 -12.63
N LEU A 91 -15.25 1.44 -11.33
CA LEU A 91 -16.41 0.80 -10.71
C LEU A 91 -17.69 1.63 -10.89
N ARG A 92 -17.58 2.96 -10.79
CA ARG A 92 -18.71 3.87 -11.03
C ARG A 92 -19.13 3.88 -12.50
N SER A 93 -18.19 3.94 -13.44
CA SER A 93 -18.47 3.89 -14.88
C SER A 93 -19.14 2.58 -15.30
N LEU A 94 -18.76 1.45 -14.67
CA LEU A 94 -19.33 0.14 -14.93
C LEU A 94 -20.65 -0.12 -14.19
N SER A 95 -21.12 0.83 -13.35
CA SER A 95 -22.27 0.64 -12.46
C SER A 95 -22.18 -0.66 -11.65
N ALA A 96 -20.98 -0.95 -11.14
CA ALA A 96 -20.68 -2.20 -10.45
C ALA A 96 -21.55 -2.40 -9.20
N SER A 97 -21.89 -3.66 -8.91
CA SER A 97 -22.60 -4.00 -7.67
C SER A 97 -21.72 -3.69 -6.44
N PRO A 98 -22.31 -3.41 -5.27
CA PRO A 98 -21.55 -3.17 -4.04
C PRO A 98 -20.64 -4.37 -3.66
N GLN A 99 -21.08 -5.59 -3.97
CA GLN A 99 -20.32 -6.82 -3.74
C GLN A 99 -19.07 -6.87 -4.62
N LEU A 100 -19.20 -6.53 -5.91
CA LEU A 100 -18.07 -6.45 -6.83
C LEU A 100 -17.08 -5.36 -6.43
N ALA A 101 -17.60 -4.18 -6.05
CA ALA A 101 -16.76 -3.08 -5.58
C ALA A 101 -15.97 -3.45 -4.32
N ALA A 102 -16.60 -4.14 -3.36
CA ALA A 102 -15.93 -4.61 -2.15
C ALA A 102 -14.85 -5.65 -2.46
N ALA A 103 -15.14 -6.64 -3.33
CA ALA A 103 -14.17 -7.66 -3.72
C ALA A 103 -12.97 -7.05 -4.46
N ALA A 104 -13.21 -6.16 -5.43
CA ALA A 104 -12.15 -5.47 -6.17
C ALA A 104 -11.29 -4.58 -5.26
N HIS A 105 -11.91 -3.91 -4.29
CA HIS A 105 -11.19 -3.13 -3.28
C HIS A 105 -10.31 -4.01 -2.40
N SER A 106 -10.82 -5.14 -1.92
CA SER A 106 -10.03 -6.08 -1.11
C SER A 106 -8.81 -6.62 -1.88
N LEU A 107 -9.00 -7.02 -3.16
CA LEU A 107 -7.89 -7.43 -4.02
C LEU A 107 -6.85 -6.31 -4.20
N LEU A 108 -7.31 -5.07 -4.35
CA LEU A 108 -6.41 -3.93 -4.46
C LEU A 108 -5.60 -3.72 -3.17
N VAL A 109 -6.22 -3.86 -2.00
CA VAL A 109 -5.51 -3.77 -0.71
C VAL A 109 -4.45 -4.86 -0.59
N GLU A 110 -4.76 -6.10 -0.98
CA GLU A 110 -3.79 -7.20 -0.96
C GLU A 110 -2.60 -6.94 -1.90
N SER A 111 -2.82 -6.25 -3.03
CA SER A 111 -1.75 -5.92 -3.97
C SER A 111 -0.63 -5.03 -3.39
N PHE A 112 -0.89 -4.31 -2.28
CA PHE A 112 0.14 -3.49 -1.61
C PHE A 112 1.19 -4.32 -0.85
N ASN A 113 0.91 -5.62 -0.62
CA ASN A 113 1.86 -6.52 0.03
C ASN A 113 2.97 -6.99 -0.93
N ASP A 114 2.91 -6.61 -2.20
CA ASP A 114 3.82 -7.03 -3.25
C ASP A 114 4.31 -5.81 -4.07
N PRO A 115 5.52 -5.82 -4.65
CA PRO A 115 6.01 -4.74 -5.51
C PRO A 115 5.26 -4.58 -6.85
N LEU A 116 4.10 -5.20 -7.03
CA LEU A 116 3.27 -5.13 -8.23
C LEU A 116 2.94 -3.69 -8.65
N LEU A 117 2.67 -2.81 -7.68
CA LEU A 117 2.39 -1.38 -7.92
C LEU A 117 3.59 -0.58 -8.45
N LEU A 118 4.81 -1.12 -8.33
CA LEU A 118 6.02 -0.52 -8.89
C LEU A 118 6.29 -0.97 -10.33
N GLN A 119 5.72 -2.11 -10.73
CA GLN A 119 5.96 -2.74 -12.03
C GLN A 119 4.90 -2.34 -13.07
N HIS A 120 3.66 -2.10 -12.63
CA HIS A 120 2.53 -1.82 -13.50
C HIS A 120 1.92 -0.45 -13.26
N SER A 121 1.24 0.08 -14.29
CA SER A 121 0.52 1.35 -14.14
C SER A 121 -0.67 1.20 -13.17
N PRO A 122 -1.01 2.24 -12.39
CA PRO A 122 -2.15 2.17 -11.46
C PRO A 122 -3.49 1.89 -12.15
N SER A 123 -3.63 2.23 -13.44
CA SER A 123 -4.81 1.86 -14.25
C SER A 123 -4.86 0.36 -14.51
N ALA A 124 -3.75 -0.23 -14.94
CA ALA A 124 -3.68 -1.66 -15.25
C ALA A 124 -3.99 -2.51 -14.02
N VAL A 125 -3.46 -2.12 -12.85
CA VAL A 125 -3.75 -2.81 -11.58
C VAL A 125 -5.23 -2.71 -11.22
N ALA A 126 -5.82 -1.51 -11.30
CA ALA A 126 -7.24 -1.31 -10.99
C ALA A 126 -8.16 -2.15 -11.91
N VAL A 127 -7.89 -2.17 -13.21
CA VAL A 127 -8.65 -2.98 -14.18
C VAL A 127 -8.51 -4.47 -13.89
N SER A 128 -7.29 -4.93 -13.57
CA SER A 128 -7.04 -6.33 -13.25
C SER A 128 -7.76 -6.78 -11.98
N CYS A 129 -7.78 -5.93 -10.94
CA CYS A 129 -8.55 -6.20 -9.72
C CYS A 129 -10.07 -6.33 -10.01
N ILE A 130 -10.62 -5.50 -10.89
CA ILE A 130 -12.04 -5.59 -11.28
C ILE A 130 -12.30 -6.85 -12.09
N SER A 131 -11.42 -7.17 -13.05
CA SER A 131 -11.52 -8.37 -13.88
C SER A 131 -11.52 -9.63 -13.01
N LEU A 132 -10.52 -9.77 -12.13
CA LEU A 132 -10.42 -10.90 -11.23
C LEU A 132 -11.62 -10.98 -10.26
N ALA A 133 -12.05 -9.85 -9.68
CA ALA A 133 -13.22 -9.82 -8.82
C ALA A 133 -14.51 -10.22 -9.57
N SER A 134 -14.64 -9.84 -10.84
CA SER A 134 -15.78 -10.22 -11.66
C SER A 134 -15.80 -11.71 -11.96
N SER A 135 -14.63 -12.31 -12.26
CA SER A 135 -14.48 -13.76 -12.43
C SER A 135 -14.76 -14.54 -11.14
N MET A 136 -14.38 -14.00 -9.98
CA MET A 136 -14.67 -14.65 -8.69
C MET A 136 -16.15 -14.62 -8.30
N LEU A 137 -16.91 -13.63 -8.79
CA LEU A 137 -18.32 -13.42 -8.44
C LEU A 137 -19.27 -13.83 -9.57
N ASP A 138 -18.76 -14.40 -10.67
CA ASP A 138 -19.50 -14.67 -11.91
C ASP A 138 -20.33 -13.44 -12.36
N ALA A 139 -19.78 -12.24 -12.15
CA ALA A 139 -20.46 -10.99 -12.44
C ALA A 139 -20.32 -10.65 -13.93
N THR A 140 -21.45 -10.42 -14.60
CA THR A 140 -21.45 -9.95 -15.98
C THR A 140 -21.11 -8.45 -16.01
N LEU A 141 -19.93 -8.13 -16.54
CA LEU A 141 -19.54 -6.75 -16.78
C LEU A 141 -20.20 -6.23 -18.07
N PRO A 142 -20.53 -4.92 -18.15
CA PRO A 142 -21.06 -4.33 -19.38
C PRO A 142 -20.09 -4.56 -20.55
N PRO A 143 -20.57 -4.99 -21.73
CA PRO A 143 -19.71 -5.11 -22.91
C PRO A 143 -19.17 -3.73 -23.29
N GLY A 144 -17.91 -3.69 -23.74
CA GLY A 144 -17.31 -2.44 -24.20
C GLY A 144 -18.02 -1.87 -25.45
N CYS A 145 -17.93 -0.55 -25.62
CA CYS A 145 -18.55 0.10 -26.77
C CYS A 145 -17.72 -0.14 -28.04
N GLY A 146 -18.41 -0.50 -29.14
CA GLY A 146 -17.80 -0.62 -30.47
C GLY A 146 -17.09 -1.96 -30.75
N GLY A 147 -17.54 -3.06 -30.13
CA GLY A 147 -17.01 -4.41 -30.39
C GLY A 147 -15.66 -4.70 -29.72
N ARG A 148 -15.23 -3.84 -28.79
CA ARG A 148 -14.04 -4.02 -27.95
C ARG A 148 -14.45 -4.47 -26.56
N GLU A 149 -13.56 -5.17 -25.87
CA GLU A 149 -13.76 -5.53 -24.48
C GLU A 149 -13.71 -4.29 -23.58
N TRP A 150 -14.31 -4.37 -22.39
CA TRP A 150 -14.42 -3.24 -21.48
C TRP A 150 -13.05 -2.74 -20.98
N HIS A 151 -12.05 -3.63 -20.89
CA HIS A 151 -10.68 -3.28 -20.49
C HIS A 151 -9.92 -2.51 -21.58
N ASP A 152 -10.16 -2.81 -22.86
CA ASP A 152 -9.55 -2.10 -23.99
C ASP A 152 -10.02 -0.64 -24.06
N VAL A 153 -11.28 -0.39 -23.70
CA VAL A 153 -11.84 0.97 -23.62
C VAL A 153 -11.12 1.79 -22.54
N LEU A 154 -10.60 1.13 -21.50
CA LEU A 154 -9.84 1.75 -20.42
C LEU A 154 -8.33 1.85 -20.72
N GLY A 155 -7.89 1.39 -21.91
CA GLY A 155 -6.51 1.51 -22.38
C GLY A 155 -5.55 0.50 -21.75
N VAL A 156 -6.05 -0.65 -21.31
CA VAL A 156 -5.24 -1.74 -20.74
C VAL A 156 -5.37 -2.97 -21.63
N SER A 157 -4.24 -3.59 -21.98
CA SER A 157 -4.21 -4.77 -22.83
C SER A 157 -4.65 -6.03 -22.06
N ALA A 158 -5.26 -7.00 -22.77
CA ALA A 158 -5.66 -8.27 -22.17
C ALA A 158 -4.47 -9.05 -21.57
N GLU A 159 -3.31 -9.01 -22.23
CA GLU A 159 -2.07 -9.66 -21.75
C GLU A 159 -1.60 -9.09 -20.41
N GLU A 160 -1.64 -7.76 -20.24
CA GLU A 160 -1.31 -7.12 -18.96
C GLU A 160 -2.30 -7.50 -17.87
N VAL A 161 -3.60 -7.53 -18.19
CA VAL A 161 -4.64 -7.93 -17.23
C VAL A 161 -4.43 -9.37 -16.77
N GLU A 162 -4.15 -10.29 -17.68
CA GLU A 162 -3.90 -11.70 -17.37
C GLU A 162 -2.64 -11.86 -16.50
N SER A 163 -1.53 -11.23 -16.88
CA SER A 163 -0.28 -11.27 -16.11
C SER A 163 -0.46 -10.74 -14.69
N ILE A 164 -1.12 -9.60 -14.53
CA ILE A 164 -1.37 -9.01 -13.20
C ILE A 164 -2.33 -9.89 -12.41
N SER A 165 -3.36 -10.45 -13.04
CA SER A 165 -4.32 -11.33 -12.37
C SER A 165 -3.65 -12.58 -11.82
N HIS A 166 -2.71 -13.20 -12.55
CA HIS A 166 -1.92 -14.31 -12.04
C HIS A 166 -1.11 -13.91 -10.80
N SER A 167 -0.40 -12.78 -10.84
CA SER A 167 0.34 -12.29 -9.68
C SER A 167 -0.57 -11.99 -8.48
N LEU A 168 -1.77 -11.44 -8.70
CA LEU A 168 -2.75 -11.20 -7.65
C LEU A 168 -3.24 -12.51 -7.01
N ILE A 169 -3.49 -13.55 -7.81
CA ILE A 169 -3.85 -14.88 -7.30
C ILE A 169 -2.73 -15.42 -6.41
N ASP A 170 -1.48 -15.37 -6.87
CA ASP A 170 -0.32 -15.84 -6.09
C ASP A 170 -0.17 -15.07 -4.76
N ILE A 171 -0.45 -13.77 -4.75
CA ILE A 171 -0.44 -12.95 -3.52
C ILE A 171 -1.53 -13.42 -2.56
N VAL A 172 -2.76 -13.59 -3.05
CA VAL A 172 -3.90 -14.02 -2.25
C VAL A 172 -3.72 -15.44 -1.69
N GLU A 173 -3.13 -16.35 -2.47
CA GLU A 173 -2.82 -17.71 -2.02
C GLU A 173 -1.76 -17.75 -0.93
N ARG A 174 -0.72 -16.92 -1.04
CA ARG A 174 0.28 -16.73 0.02
C ARG A 174 -0.36 -16.18 1.30
N ALA A 175 -1.23 -15.17 1.16
CA ALA A 175 -1.92 -14.56 2.30
C ALA A 175 -2.85 -15.56 3.02
N ARG A 176 -3.50 -16.48 2.31
CA ARG A 176 -4.38 -17.50 2.91
C ARG A 176 -3.61 -18.59 3.66
N SER A 177 -2.34 -18.80 3.32
CA SER A 177 -1.50 -19.86 3.87
C SER A 177 -0.78 -19.48 5.17
N THR A 178 -0.97 -18.24 5.65
CA THR A 178 -0.35 -17.68 6.86
C THR A 178 -1.39 -17.49 7.95
#